data_AF-A0A2U3LJ54-F1
#
_entry.id   AF-A0A2U3LJ54-F1
#
_cell.length_a   1.000
_cell.length_b   1.000
_cell.length_c   1.000
_cell.angle_alpha   90.00
_cell.angle_beta   90.00
_cell.angle_gamma   90.00
#
_symmetry.space_group_name_H-M   'P 1'
#
loop_
_entity.id
_entity.type
_entity.pdbx_description
1 polymer ?
#
loop_
_entity_poly.entity_id
_entity_poly.type
_entity_poly.pdbx_seq_one_letter_code
_entity_poly.pdbx_strand_id
1 'polypeptide(L)'
;MAHYPAGASKYNPIERHLFSQISHNWAAEPLTDYDKILGLIRNTTTTTGLRVRAYLDTEDYPLKVKPSAQRLRELRVTRHKILPKWNYTIAPSNAK
;
A
#
# COMPACT_ATOMS: atom_id res chain seq x y z
N MET A 1 7.75 -6.65 -2.28
CA MET A 1 6.30 -6.54 -2.55
C MET A 1 5.90 -7.84 -3.24
N ALA A 2 4.93 -8.58 -2.70
CA ALA A 2 4.43 -9.81 -3.32
C ALA A 2 3.17 -9.48 -4.11
N HIS A 3 3.07 -9.97 -5.33
CA HIS A 3 1.85 -9.83 -6.12
C HIS A 3 0.92 -10.99 -5.81
N TYR A 4 -0.31 -10.66 -5.42
CA TYR A 4 -1.35 -11.65 -5.15
C TYR A 4 -2.26 -11.79 -6.37
N PRO A 5 -2.71 -13.01 -6.72
CA PRO A 5 -3.71 -13.18 -7.77
C PRO A 5 -5.04 -12.51 -7.36
N ALA A 6 -5.89 -12.24 -8.35
CA ALA A 6 -7.22 -11.70 -8.08
C ALA A 6 -7.98 -12.59 -7.09
N GLY A 7 -8.67 -11.97 -6.11
CA GLY A 7 -9.42 -12.68 -5.07
C GLY A 7 -8.59 -13.22 -3.90
N ALA A 8 -7.28 -12.99 -3.86
CA ALA A 8 -6.40 -13.45 -2.78
C ALA A 8 -6.16 -12.39 -1.67
N SER A 9 -7.03 -11.38 -1.54
CA SER A 9 -6.98 -10.33 -0.51
C SER A 9 -6.85 -10.88 0.91
N LYS A 10 -7.55 -11.99 1.19
CA LYS A 10 -7.47 -12.73 2.47
C LYS A 10 -6.04 -13.10 2.85
N TYR A 11 -5.15 -13.32 1.88
CA TYR A 11 -3.76 -13.73 2.11
C TYR A 11 -2.78 -12.56 2.09
N ASN A 12 -3.22 -11.34 1.71
CA ASN A 12 -2.43 -10.14 1.85
C ASN A 12 -2.51 -9.65 3.31
N PRO A 13 -1.41 -9.66 4.08
CA PRO A 13 -1.46 -9.26 5.48
C PRO A 13 -1.85 -7.79 5.68
N ILE A 14 -1.59 -6.91 4.71
CA ILE A 14 -2.00 -5.51 4.78
C ILE A 14 -3.51 -5.42 4.71
N GLU A 15 -4.13 -6.06 3.72
CA GLU A 15 -5.58 -6.07 3.57
C GLU A 15 -6.26 -6.77 4.75
N ARG A 16 -5.74 -7.94 5.14
CA ARG A 16 -6.32 -8.76 6.21
C ARG A 16 -6.14 -8.18 7.60
N HIS A 17 -4.99 -7.61 7.95
CA HIS A 17 -4.68 -7.20 9.33
C HIS A 17 -4.71 -5.69 9.56
N LEU A 18 -4.44 -4.87 8.54
CA LEU A 18 -4.49 -3.41 8.68
C LEU A 18 -5.85 -2.89 8.23
N PHE A 19 -6.21 -3.08 6.96
CA PHE A 19 -7.44 -2.49 6.42
C PHE A 19 -8.71 -3.07 7.04
N SER A 20 -8.74 -4.35 7.41
CA SER A 20 -9.90 -4.92 8.11
C SER A 20 -10.18 -4.22 9.45
N GLN A 21 -9.13 -3.87 10.21
CA GLN A 21 -9.27 -3.24 11.52
C GLN A 21 -9.66 -1.77 11.38
N ILE A 22 -9.09 -1.07 10.40
CA ILE A 22 -9.50 0.30 10.08
C ILE A 22 -10.99 0.32 9.68
N SER A 23 -11.41 -0.60 8.81
CA SER A 23 -12.81 -0.74 8.39
C SER A 23 -13.76 -1.04 9.55
N HIS A 24 -13.31 -1.84 10.52
CA HIS A 24 -14.08 -2.11 11.72
C HIS A 24 -14.20 -0.87 12.61
N ASN A 25 -13.12 -0.10 12.79
CA ASN A 25 -13.07 1.04 13.69
C ASN A 25 -14.01 2.19 13.30
N TRP A 26 -14.18 2.44 12.00
CA TRP A 26 -15.10 3.49 11.51
C TRP A 26 -16.42 2.93 10.94
N ALA A 27 -16.78 1.69 11.25
CA ALA A 27 -18.01 1.12 10.78
C ALA A 27 -19.20 1.97 11.26
N ALA A 28 -20.13 2.27 10.34
CA ALA A 28 -21.27 3.17 10.56
C ALA A 28 -20.92 4.64 10.87
N GLU A 29 -19.67 5.07 10.69
CA GLU A 29 -19.26 6.46 10.86
C GLU A 29 -19.19 7.19 9.50
N PRO A 30 -19.94 8.29 9.28
CA PRO A 30 -19.84 9.06 8.06
C PRO A 30 -18.47 9.74 7.92
N LEU A 31 -17.76 9.46 6.83
CA LEU A 31 -16.43 10.02 6.54
C LEU A 31 -16.57 11.39 5.83
N THR A 32 -16.85 12.44 6.62
CA THR A 32 -17.23 13.77 6.12
C THR A 32 -16.07 14.69 5.76
N ASP A 33 -14.91 14.49 6.37
CA ASP A 33 -13.75 15.38 6.24
C ASP A 33 -12.44 14.62 6.53
N TYR A 34 -11.31 15.18 6.09
CA TYR A 34 -10.00 14.53 6.22
C TYR A 34 -9.56 14.35 7.67
N ASP A 35 -9.85 15.30 8.56
CA ASP A 35 -9.43 15.23 9.95
C ASP A 35 -10.11 14.06 10.66
N LYS A 36 -11.40 13.88 10.41
CA LYS A 36 -12.18 12.74 10.90
C LYS A 36 -11.64 11.41 10.37
N ILE A 37 -11.40 11.32 9.06
CA ILE A 37 -10.83 10.13 8.42
C ILE A 37 -9.48 9.78 9.06
N LEU A 38 -8.57 10.76 9.18
CA LEU A 38 -7.26 10.56 9.78
C LEU A 38 -7.35 10.17 11.25
N GLY A 39 -8.24 10.79 12.01
CA GLY A 39 -8.49 10.47 13.43
C GLY A 39 -8.92 9.02 13.59
N LEU A 40 -9.89 8.56 12.80
CA LEU A 40 -10.37 7.18 12.82
C LEU A 40 -9.27 6.18 12.43
N ILE A 41 -8.47 6.47 11.41
CA ILE A 41 -7.35 5.60 11.02
C ILE A 41 -6.31 5.54 12.14
N ARG A 42 -5.87 6.69 12.67
CA ARG A 42 -4.83 6.79 13.71
C ARG A 42 -5.24 6.14 15.03
N ASN A 43 -6.53 6.17 15.35
CA ASN A 43 -7.08 5.56 16.57
C ASN A 43 -7.34 4.05 16.43
N THR A 44 -7.16 3.47 15.24
CA THR A 44 -7.29 2.03 15.04
C THR A 44 -6.17 1.30 15.81
N THR A 45 -6.56 0.51 16.80
CA THR A 45 -5.65 -0.34 17.60
C THR A 45 -6.25 -1.71 17.86
N THR A 46 -5.42 -2.71 18.14
CA THR A 46 -5.87 -4.05 18.54
C THR A 46 -5.24 -4.47 19.86
N THR A 47 -5.86 -5.42 20.56
CA THR A 47 -5.31 -6.03 21.78
C THR A 47 -3.96 -6.72 21.54
N THR A 48 -3.71 -7.16 20.30
CA THR A 48 -2.45 -7.76 19.85
C THR A 48 -1.37 -6.74 19.49
N GLY A 49 -1.65 -5.43 19.63
CA GLY A 49 -0.65 -4.38 19.53
C GLY A 49 -0.56 -3.67 18.17
N LEU A 50 -1.57 -3.77 17.29
CA LEU A 50 -1.61 -2.96 16.07
C LEU A 50 -1.65 -1.47 16.44
N ARG A 51 -0.79 -0.67 15.81
CA ARG A 51 -0.81 0.79 15.87
C ARG A 51 -0.66 1.35 14.48
N VAL A 52 -1.54 2.27 14.10
CA VAL A 52 -1.59 2.83 12.75
C VAL A 52 -1.12 4.27 12.74
N ARG A 53 -0.31 4.62 11.75
CA ARG A 53 0.07 6.01 11.45
C ARG A 53 -0.55 6.37 10.10
N ALA A 54 -1.14 7.55 10.02
CA ALA A 54 -1.69 8.10 8.78
C ALA A 54 -1.39 9.60 8.71
N TYR A 55 -1.23 10.11 7.51
CA TYR A 55 -1.06 11.52 7.22
C TYR A 55 -1.77 11.85 5.91
N LEU A 56 -2.15 13.12 5.75
CA LEU A 56 -2.70 13.61 4.50
C LEU A 56 -1.55 13.90 3.54
N ASP A 57 -1.60 13.27 2.38
CA ASP A 57 -0.74 13.60 1.26
C ASP A 57 -1.52 14.51 0.30
N THR A 58 -1.06 15.74 0.14
CA THR A 58 -1.67 16.75 -0.73
C THR A 58 -0.86 16.99 -2.00
N GLU A 59 0.15 16.17 -2.26
CA GLU A 59 0.97 16.27 -3.47
C GLU A 59 0.11 15.94 -4.71
N ASP A 60 0.38 16.66 -5.80
CA ASP A 60 -0.25 16.39 -7.07
C ASP A 60 0.51 15.30 -7.84
N TYR A 61 -0.17 14.20 -8.13
CA TYR A 61 0.39 13.06 -8.84
C TYR A 61 -0.19 13.02 -10.26
N PRO A 62 0.51 13.56 -11.26
CA PRO A 62 0.01 13.57 -12.63
C PRO A 62 -0.31 12.15 -13.11
N LEU A 63 -1.55 11.96 -13.55
CA LEU A 63 -2.03 10.67 -14.03
C LEU A 63 -1.50 10.39 -15.44
N LYS A 64 -1.43 9.10 -15.80
CA LYS A 64 -1.03 8.63 -17.14
C LYS A 64 0.37 9.08 -17.58
N VAL A 65 1.24 9.46 -16.65
CA VAL A 65 2.65 9.74 -16.93
C VAL A 65 3.30 8.46 -17.43
N LYS A 66 3.76 8.49 -18.69
CA LYS A 66 4.52 7.39 -19.28
C LYS A 66 6.00 7.58 -18.94
N PRO A 67 6.62 6.67 -18.16
CA PRO A 67 8.06 6.74 -17.94
C PRO A 67 8.80 6.55 -19.27
N SER A 68 9.94 7.23 -19.42
CA SER A 68 10.78 7.03 -20.60
C SER A 68 11.31 5.59 -20.63
N ALA A 69 11.54 5.07 -21.85
CA ALA A 69 12.12 3.74 -22.01
C ALA A 69 13.50 3.63 -21.33
N GLN A 70 14.27 4.72 -21.32
CA GLN A 70 15.54 4.81 -20.58
C GLN A 70 15.32 4.63 -19.08
N ARG A 71 14.36 5.35 -18.50
CA ARG A 71 14.05 5.26 -17.07
C ARG A 71 13.59 3.85 -16.67
N LEU A 72 12.81 3.19 -17.51
CA LEU A 72 12.41 1.81 -17.29
C LEU A 72 13.59 0.84 -17.33
N ARG A 73 14.59 1.06 -18.20
CA ARG A 73 15.81 0.24 -18.27
C ARG A 73 16.72 0.41 -17.05
N GLU A 74 16.68 1.56 -16.39
CA GLU A 74 17.42 1.82 -15.14
C GLU A 74 16.86 1.06 -13.94
N LEU A 75 15.62 0.54 -14.02
CA LEU A 75 15.01 -0.22 -12.93
C LEU A 75 15.76 -1.52 -12.69
N ARG A 76 16.26 -1.70 -11.46
CA ARG A 76 16.99 -2.89 -11.03
C ARG A 76 16.00 -3.98 -10.61
N VAL A 77 15.38 -4.63 -11.60
CA VAL A 77 14.36 -5.68 -11.39
C VAL A 77 14.98 -7.08 -11.45
N THR A 78 14.93 -7.81 -10.33
CA THR A 78 15.33 -9.21 -10.24
C THR A 78 14.09 -10.10 -10.20
N ARG A 79 13.88 -10.94 -11.21
CA ARG A 79 12.77 -11.91 -11.26
C ARG A 79 13.12 -13.19 -10.51
N HIS A 80 12.17 -13.75 -9.77
CA HIS A 80 12.35 -14.98 -8.98
C HIS A 80 12.09 -16.23 -9.82
N LYS A 81 12.56 -17.41 -9.37
CA LYS A 81 12.42 -18.67 -10.13
C LYS A 81 10.96 -19.14 -10.24
N ILE A 82 10.17 -18.95 -9.18
CA ILE A 82 8.78 -19.39 -9.13
C ILE A 82 7.88 -18.20 -9.50
N LEU A 83 7.05 -18.36 -10.53
CA LEU A 83 6.16 -17.32 -11.06
C LEU A 83 6.90 -15.99 -11.36
N PRO A 84 7.95 -15.98 -12.22
CA PRO A 84 8.79 -14.79 -12.48
C PRO A 84 8.04 -13.56 -13.01
N LYS A 85 6.84 -13.75 -13.56
CA LYS A 85 5.96 -12.64 -14.00
C LYS A 85 5.36 -11.87 -12.81
N TRP A 86 5.15 -12.56 -11.69
CA TRP A 86 4.49 -12.04 -10.49
C TRP A 86 5.48 -11.79 -9.36
N ASN A 87 6.54 -12.58 -9.28
CA ASN A 87 7.51 -12.52 -8.20
C ASN A 87 8.80 -11.88 -8.68
N TYR A 88 8.99 -10.62 -8.30
CA TYR A 88 10.19 -9.87 -8.59
C TYR A 88 10.55 -8.92 -7.44
N THR A 89 11.81 -8.51 -7.41
CA THR A 89 12.32 -7.52 -6.47
C THR A 89 12.83 -6.34 -7.26
N ILE A 90 12.37 -5.14 -6.94
CA ILE A 90 12.94 -3.89 -7.44
C ILE A 90 13.87 -3.38 -6.35
N ALA A 91 15.16 -3.28 -6.65
CA ALA A 91 16.12 -2.67 -5.76
C ALA A 91 16.20 -1.16 -6.02
N PRO A 92 16.46 -0.33 -5.00
CA PRO A 92 16.72 1.08 -5.20
C PRO A 92 17.92 1.27 -6.14
N SER A 93 17.75 2.14 -7.14
CA SER A 93 18.87 2.75 -7.83
C SER A 93 19.41 3.81 -6.86
N ASN A 94 20.40 3.49 -6.03
CA ASN A 94 21.03 4.52 -5.22
C ASN A 94 21.68 5.56 -6.16
N ALA A 95 20.98 6.66 -6.40
CA ALA A 95 21.60 7.97 -6.49
C ALA A 95 21.26 8.66 -5.17
N LYS A 96 22.23 8.71 -4.26
CA LYS A 96 22.35 9.89 -3.41
C LYS A 96 22.86 11.02 -4.29
#